data_AF-A0A6P2GAP0-F1
#
_entry.id   AF-A0A6P2GAP0-F1
#
_cell.length_a   1.000
_cell.length_b   1.000
_cell.length_c   1.000
_cell.angle_alpha   90.00
_cell.angle_beta   90.00
_cell.angle_gamma   90.00
#
_symmetry.space_group_name_H-M   'P 1'
#
loop_
_entity.id
_entity.type
_entity.pdbx_description
1 polymer ?
#
loop_
_entity_poly.entity_id
_entity_poly.type
_entity_poly.pdbx_seq_one_letter_code
_entity_poly.pdbx_strand_id
1 'polypeptide(L)'
;MATIKVDVVSAEEQIFSGQAKFVALPGETGELGILPGHTPLITRIRPGAVRIEVEGGNDEFVFVAGGILEVQPGAVTVLADTAIRGKDLDAAKAEEARKRAEETLQNAKSDLDLAKAQSELATAMAQLEAIQRLAKVRSRH
;
A
#
# COMPACT_ATOMS: atom_id res chain seq x y z
N MET A 1 15.27 23.25 -1.86
CA MET A 1 14.96 22.26 -2.92
C MET A 1 13.45 22.32 -3.16
N ALA A 2 12.96 21.98 -4.34
CA ALA A 2 11.51 21.95 -4.55
C ALA A 2 10.92 20.73 -3.82
N THR A 3 9.80 20.92 -3.14
CA THR A 3 9.04 19.87 -2.46
C THR A 3 7.62 19.81 -3.04
N ILE A 4 6.95 18.69 -2.82
CA ILE A 4 5.55 18.49 -3.15
C ILE A 4 4.78 18.11 -1.88
N LYS A 5 3.59 18.67 -1.71
CA LYS A 5 2.70 18.25 -0.62
C LYS A 5 2.15 16.87 -0.96
N VAL A 6 2.25 15.92 -0.03
CA VAL A 6 1.75 14.56 -0.21
C VAL A 6 0.73 14.27 0.88
N ASP A 7 -0.46 13.89 0.46
CA ASP A 7 -1.55 13.45 1.31
C ASP A 7 -1.93 12.02 0.93
N VAL A 8 -1.94 11.10 1.90
CA VAL A 8 -2.46 9.75 1.73
C VAL A 8 -3.65 9.61 2.65
N VAL A 9 -4.83 9.42 2.05
CA VAL A 9 -6.12 9.40 2.74
C VAL A 9 -6.88 8.12 2.39
N SER A 10 -7.62 7.59 3.36
CA SER A 10 -8.65 6.57 3.14
C SER A 10 -10.03 7.17 3.42
N ALA A 11 -11.07 6.37 3.20
CA ALA A 11 -12.43 6.75 3.56
C ALA A 11 -12.61 6.96 5.08
N GLU A 12 -11.73 6.37 5.90
CA GLU A 12 -11.87 6.34 7.37
C GLU A 12 -10.94 7.34 8.07
N GLU A 13 -9.73 7.57 7.54
CA GLU A 13 -8.74 8.40 8.20
C GLU A 13 -7.69 9.00 7.24
N GLN A 14 -6.95 10.00 7.73
CA GLN A 14 -5.77 10.53 7.05
C GLN A 14 -4.52 9.78 7.52
N ILE A 15 -3.96 8.97 6.63
CA ILE A 15 -2.84 8.08 6.91
C ILE A 15 -1.53 8.86 6.87
N PHE A 16 -1.35 9.76 5.92
CA PHE A 16 -0.14 10.58 5.86
C PHE A 16 -0.45 11.97 5.33
N SER A 17 0.25 12.97 5.85
CA SER A 17 0.26 14.33 5.32
C SER A 17 1.59 14.99 5.63
N GLY A 18 2.32 15.41 4.60
CA GLY A 18 3.61 16.05 4.77
C GLY A 18 4.20 16.59 3.46
N GLN A 19 5.38 17.19 3.56
CA GLN A 19 6.15 17.57 2.37
C GLN A 19 7.14 16.46 2.00
N ALA A 20 7.16 16.11 0.72
CA ALA A 20 8.05 15.11 0.15
C ALA A 20 8.87 15.68 -1.01
N LYS A 21 10.04 15.08 -1.23
CA LYS A 21 10.87 15.32 -2.41
C LYS A 21 10.51 14.40 -3.56
N PHE A 22 9.99 13.22 -3.24
CA PHE A 22 9.68 12.19 -4.22
C PHE A 22 8.64 11.22 -3.67
N VAL A 23 7.75 10.75 -4.55
CA VAL A 23 6.78 9.70 -4.24
C VAL A 23 6.85 8.61 -5.30
N ALA A 24 6.98 7.35 -4.89
CA ALA A 24 6.88 6.20 -5.79
C ALA A 24 5.71 5.32 -5.40
N LEU A 25 4.93 4.86 -6.39
CA LEU A 25 3.78 4.01 -6.18
C LEU A 25 3.42 3.18 -7.44
N PRO A 26 2.75 2.03 -7.28
CA PRO A 26 2.32 1.21 -8.40
C PRO A 26 1.07 1.79 -9.08
N GLY A 27 1.22 2.38 -10.26
CA GLY A 27 0.11 2.77 -11.14
C GLY A 27 -0.52 1.58 -11.87
N GLU A 28 -1.68 1.80 -12.50
CA GLU A 28 -2.39 0.79 -13.30
C GLU A 28 -1.51 0.17 -14.40
N THR A 29 -0.75 0.99 -15.13
CA THR A 29 0.08 0.56 -16.29
C THR A 29 1.56 0.35 -15.96
N GLY A 30 1.98 0.46 -14.69
CA GLY A 30 3.39 0.34 -14.31
C GLY A 30 3.73 0.97 -12.97
N GLU A 31 5.02 1.20 -12.70
CA GLU A 31 5.45 1.99 -11.55
C GLU A 31 5.44 3.48 -11.89
N LEU A 32 4.95 4.31 -10.97
CA LEU A 32 4.90 5.76 -11.11
C LEU A 32 5.82 6.42 -10.08
N GLY A 33 6.64 7.36 -10.56
CA GLY A 33 7.47 8.21 -9.73
C GLY A 33 7.08 9.67 -9.93
N ILE A 34 6.62 10.33 -8.86
CA ILE A 34 6.15 11.71 -8.88
C ILE A 34 7.20 12.63 -8.24
N LEU A 35 7.60 13.64 -8.99
CA LEU A 35 8.55 14.68 -8.59
C LEU A 35 7.82 16.04 -8.46
N PRO A 36 8.42 17.02 -7.77
CA PRO A 36 7.92 18.38 -7.73
C PRO A 36 7.80 18.96 -9.15
N GLY A 37 6.63 19.50 -9.49
CA GLY A 37 6.35 20.04 -10.83
C GLY A 37 5.87 19.01 -11.85
N HIS A 38 5.49 17.80 -11.42
CA HIS A 38 4.86 16.80 -12.29
C HIS A 38 3.56 17.34 -12.90
N THR A 39 3.30 16.98 -14.17
CA THR A 39 2.07 17.34 -14.88
C THR A 39 0.85 16.79 -14.14
N PRO A 40 -0.27 17.55 -14.07
CA PRO A 40 -1.49 17.05 -13.46
C PRO A 40 -1.94 15.73 -14.09
N LEU A 41 -2.28 14.76 -13.24
CA LEU A 41 -2.62 13.40 -13.64
C LEU A 41 -3.60 12.81 -12.65
N ILE A 42 -4.64 12.14 -13.16
CA ILE A 42 -5.53 11.29 -12.37
C ILE A 42 -5.44 9.89 -12.93
N THR A 43 -5.13 8.91 -12.10
CA THR A 43 -5.00 7.52 -12.53
C THR A 43 -5.32 6.54 -11.41
N ARG A 44 -5.72 5.32 -11.78
CA ARG A 44 -5.89 4.22 -10.82
C ARG A 44 -4.55 3.67 -10.40
N ILE A 45 -4.49 3.22 -9.15
CA ILE A 45 -3.29 2.61 -8.56
C ILE A 45 -3.60 1.17 -8.14
N ARG A 46 -2.58 0.32 -8.27
CA ARG A 46 -2.67 -1.08 -7.88
C ARG A 46 -2.34 -1.25 -6.39
N PRO A 47 -2.72 -2.37 -5.77
CA PRO A 47 -2.28 -2.69 -4.42
C PRO A 47 -0.75 -2.74 -4.34
N GLY A 48 -0.15 -2.08 -3.36
CA GLY A 48 1.30 -2.11 -3.14
C GLY A 48 1.81 -1.02 -2.21
N ALA A 49 3.13 -0.87 -2.16
CA ALA A 49 3.77 0.10 -1.27
C ALA A 49 3.97 1.44 -1.96
N VAL A 50 3.48 2.49 -1.33
CA VAL A 50 3.79 3.89 -1.62
C VAL A 50 5.02 4.26 -0.79
N ARG A 51 6.11 4.60 -1.46
CA ARG A 51 7.32 5.14 -0.84
C ARG A 51 7.30 6.66 -0.95
N ILE A 52 7.45 7.34 0.18
CA ILE A 52 7.43 8.79 0.30
C ILE A 52 8.76 9.24 0.89
N GLU A 53 9.56 9.93 0.08
CA GLU A 53 10.82 10.52 0.52
C GLU A 53 10.55 11.90 1.12
N VAL A 54 10.47 12.01 2.44
CA VAL A 54 10.14 13.25 3.16
C VAL A 54 11.31 14.24 3.19
N GLU A 55 11.00 15.54 3.28
CA GLU A 55 12.05 16.55 3.43
C GLU A 55 12.71 16.47 4.82
N GLY A 56 13.99 16.08 4.86
CA GLY A 56 14.83 16.16 6.06
C GLY A 56 14.87 14.91 6.94
N GLY A 57 14.45 13.74 6.46
CA GLY A 57 14.41 12.52 7.28
C GLY A 57 14.40 11.19 6.51
N ASN A 58 13.96 10.13 7.21
CA ASN A 58 13.84 8.76 6.69
C ASN A 58 12.62 8.59 5.80
N ASP A 59 12.77 7.79 4.74
CA ASP A 59 11.67 7.36 3.89
C ASP A 59 10.49 6.79 4.68
N GLU A 60 9.29 7.25 4.33
CA GLU A 60 8.06 6.69 4.84
C GLU A 60 7.46 5.72 3.82
N PHE A 61 6.99 4.57 4.30
CA PHE A 61 6.35 3.55 3.48
C PHE A 61 4.91 3.40 3.94
N VAL A 62 3.97 3.41 3.00
CA VAL A 62 2.54 3.19 3.25
C VAL A 62 2.07 2.09 2.32
N PHE A 63 1.44 1.05 2.86
CA PHE A 63 0.80 0.04 2.03
C PHE A 63 -0.62 0.52 1.69
N VAL A 64 -0.96 0.49 0.41
CA VAL A 64 -2.31 0.80 -0.07
C VAL A 64 -2.88 -0.42 -0.78
N ALA A 65 -4.15 -0.75 -0.53
CA ALA A 65 -4.84 -1.87 -1.17
C ALA A 65 -5.32 -1.55 -2.60
N GLY A 66 -4.98 -0.37 -3.13
CA GLY A 66 -5.48 0.17 -4.38
C GLY A 66 -6.22 1.49 -4.15
N GLY A 67 -6.66 2.12 -5.24
CA GLY A 67 -7.42 3.37 -5.20
C GLY A 67 -7.13 4.28 -6.39
N ILE A 68 -7.09 5.58 -6.13
CA ILE A 68 -6.87 6.64 -7.12
C ILE A 68 -5.71 7.54 -6.68
N LEU A 69 -4.81 7.83 -7.62
CA LEU A 69 -3.81 8.88 -7.51
C LEU A 69 -4.34 10.13 -8.21
N GLU A 70 -4.28 11.25 -7.51
CA GLU A 70 -4.46 12.59 -8.06
C GLU A 70 -3.17 13.39 -7.89
N VAL A 71 -2.67 13.95 -8.99
CA VAL A 71 -1.53 14.88 -9.01
C VAL A 71 -2.06 16.23 -9.48
N GLN A 72 -1.86 17.24 -8.65
CA GLN A 72 -2.16 18.65 -8.92
C GLN A 72 -0.85 19.46 -8.92
N PRO A 73 -0.85 20.71 -9.44
CA PRO A 73 0.32 21.57 -9.37
C PRO A 73 0.76 21.82 -7.91
N GLY A 74 1.82 21.12 -7.48
CA GLY A 74 2.40 21.26 -6.14
C GLY A 74 1.79 20.35 -5.05
N ALA A 75 0.85 19.48 -5.39
CA ALA A 75 0.25 18.53 -4.45
C ALA A 75 -0.03 17.16 -5.08
N VAL A 76 0.12 16.10 -4.30
CA VAL A 76 -0.21 14.72 -4.65
C VAL A 76 -1.13 14.15 -3.59
N THR A 77 -2.28 13.64 -4.02
CA THR A 77 -3.25 13.01 -3.14
C THR A 77 -3.42 11.55 -3.57
N VAL A 78 -3.21 10.64 -2.62
CA VAL A 78 -3.49 9.22 -2.79
C VAL A 78 -4.77 8.91 -2.02
N LEU A 79 -5.83 8.60 -2.76
CA LEU A 79 -7.13 8.17 -2.26
C LEU A 79 -7.15 6.65 -2.27
N ALA A 80 -6.92 6.02 -1.13
CA ALA A 80 -6.87 4.57 -1.01
C ALA A 80 -8.17 4.01 -0.42
N ASP A 81 -8.65 2.88 -0.95
CA ASP A 81 -9.81 2.17 -0.38
C ASP A 81 -9.47 1.62 1.02
N THR A 82 -8.23 1.18 1.20
CA THR A 82 -7.65 0.79 2.48
C THR A 82 -6.17 1.16 2.46
N ALA A 83 -5.68 1.83 3.50
CA ALA A 83 -4.28 2.23 3.64
C ALA A 83 -3.77 1.96 5.05
N ILE A 84 -2.59 1.34 5.13
CA ILE A 84 -1.94 0.97 6.39
C ILE A 84 -0.53 1.53 6.35
N ARG A 85 -0.12 2.30 7.37
CA ARG A 85 1.26 2.77 7.47
C ARG A 85 2.20 1.58 7.57
N GLY A 86 3.35 1.63 6.89
CA GLY A 86 4.37 0.58 6.96
C GLY A 86 4.98 0.40 8.35
N LYS A 87 4.82 1.38 9.25
CA LYS A 87 5.20 1.29 10.67
C LYS A 87 4.16 0.54 11.52
N ASP A 88 2.89 0.57 11.11
CA ASP A 88 1.74 -0.11 11.74
C ASP A 88 1.38 -1.43 11.03
N LEU A 89 2.15 -1.80 10.00
CA LEU A 89 2.06 -3.07 9.30
C LEU A 89 2.65 -4.16 10.21
N ASP A 90 1.91 -4.51 11.26
CA ASP A 90 2.23 -5.59 12.18
C ASP A 90 2.25 -6.91 11.40
N ALA A 91 3.45 -7.46 11.20
CA ALA A 91 3.63 -8.82 10.69
C ALA A 91 2.75 -9.83 11.45
N ALA A 92 2.49 -9.57 12.74
CA ALA A 92 1.58 -10.34 13.59
C ALA A 92 0.11 -10.30 13.13
N LYS A 93 -0.42 -9.17 12.66
CA LYS A 93 -1.80 -9.08 12.15
C LYS A 93 -1.96 -9.77 10.79
N ALA A 94 -0.94 -9.65 9.93
CA ALA A 94 -0.92 -10.34 8.65
C ALA A 94 -0.78 -11.87 8.83
N GLU A 95 0.03 -12.30 9.81
CA GLU A 95 0.17 -13.71 10.16
C GLU A 95 -1.09 -14.26 10.85
N GLU A 96 -1.77 -13.47 11.69
CA GLU A 96 -3.09 -13.84 12.24
C GLU A 96 -4.17 -13.95 11.17
N ALA A 97 -4.22 -13.02 10.21
CA ALA A 97 -5.15 -13.08 9.08
C ALA A 97 -4.91 -14.34 8.23
N ARG A 98 -3.64 -14.69 8.00
CA ARG A 98 -3.24 -15.95 7.37
C ARG A 98 -3.71 -17.15 8.17
N LYS A 99 -3.48 -17.17 9.49
CA LYS A 99 -3.86 -18.28 10.37
C LYS A 99 -5.37 -18.51 10.38
N ARG A 100 -6.16 -17.44 10.45
CA ARG A 100 -7.64 -17.53 10.34
C ARG A 100 -8.09 -18.00 8.97
N ALA A 101 -7.47 -17.56 7.89
CA ALA A 101 -7.78 -18.04 6.54
C ALA A 101 -7.43 -19.53 6.36
N GLU A 102 -6.30 -19.99 6.92
CA GLU A 102 -5.91 -21.41 6.95
C GLU A 102 -6.89 -22.25 7.80
N GLU A 103 -7.29 -21.77 8.98
CA GLU A 103 -8.25 -22.46 9.84
C GLU A 103 -9.65 -22.55 9.20
N THR A 104 -10.05 -21.53 8.45
CA THR A 104 -11.32 -21.51 7.71
C THR A 104 -11.29 -22.51 6.55
N LEU A 105 -10.16 -22.64 5.87
CA LEU A 105 -9.94 -23.68 4.85
C LEU A 105 -9.95 -25.10 5.41
N GLN A 106 -9.31 -25.31 6.57
CA GLN A 106 -9.27 -26.64 7.21
C GLN A 106 -10.63 -27.07 7.77
N ASN A 107 -11.47 -26.12 8.17
CA ASN A 107 -12.81 -26.39 8.68
C ASN A 107 -13.92 -26.30 7.61
N ALA A 108 -13.59 -26.01 6.35
CA ALA A 108 -14.56 -25.96 5.26
C ALA A 108 -15.14 -27.35 4.97
N LYS A 109 -16.44 -27.54 5.27
CA LYS A 109 -17.15 -28.83 5.12
C LYS A 109 -17.88 -29.00 3.79
N SER A 110 -17.79 -28.04 2.87
CA SER A 110 -18.49 -28.06 1.57
C SER A 110 -17.67 -27.39 0.47
N ASP A 111 -17.78 -27.88 -0.77
CA ASP A 111 -17.03 -27.38 -1.95
C ASP A 111 -17.19 -25.87 -2.19
N LEU A 112 -18.35 -25.31 -1.84
CA LEU A 112 -18.64 -23.89 -1.98
C LEU A 112 -17.91 -23.03 -0.94
N ASP A 113 -17.70 -23.55 0.27
CA ASP A 113 -16.89 -22.93 1.31
C ASP A 113 -15.39 -23.08 1.04
N LEU A 114 -14.96 -24.20 0.45
CA LEU A 114 -13.58 -24.43 0.02
C LEU A 114 -13.14 -23.40 -1.03
N ALA A 115 -13.96 -23.15 -2.06
CA ALA A 115 -13.63 -22.18 -3.10
C ALA A 115 -13.48 -20.75 -2.55
N LYS A 116 -14.33 -20.38 -1.59
CA LYS A 116 -14.31 -19.06 -0.96
C LYS A 116 -13.10 -18.91 -0.04
N ALA A 117 -12.84 -19.90 0.80
CA ALA A 117 -11.71 -19.93 1.70
C ALA A 117 -10.35 -20.03 0.94
N GLN A 118 -10.31 -20.70 -0.22
CA GLN A 118 -9.15 -20.71 -1.11
C GLN A 118 -8.86 -19.31 -1.68
N SER A 119 -9.91 -18.60 -2.08
CA SER A 119 -9.78 -17.23 -2.59
C SER A 119 -9.27 -16.29 -1.48
N GLU A 120 -9.83 -16.40 -0.27
CA GLU A 120 -9.41 -15.61 0.88
C GLU A 120 -7.95 -15.91 1.30
N LEU A 121 -7.54 -17.18 1.27
CA LEU A 121 -6.16 -17.58 1.54
C LEU A 121 -5.19 -17.07 0.47
N ALA A 122 -5.58 -17.10 -0.81
CA ALA A 122 -4.76 -16.53 -1.87
C ALA A 122 -4.50 -15.03 -1.65
N THR A 123 -5.52 -14.26 -1.24
CA THR A 123 -5.37 -12.85 -0.87
C THR A 123 -4.48 -12.66 0.36
N ALA A 124 -4.63 -13.47 1.41
CA ALA A 124 -3.81 -13.38 2.62
C ALA A 124 -2.33 -13.72 2.33
N MET A 125 -2.07 -14.72 1.49
CA MET A 125 -0.71 -15.08 1.07
C MET A 125 -0.07 -13.95 0.24
N ALA A 126 -0.82 -13.33 -0.67
CA ALA A 126 -0.34 -12.20 -1.46
C ALA A 126 0.05 -10.99 -0.57
N GLN A 127 -0.71 -10.72 0.50
CA GLN A 127 -0.37 -9.68 1.48
C GLN A 127 0.92 -10.01 2.24
N LEU A 128 1.12 -11.25 2.65
CA LEU A 128 2.35 -11.71 3.32
C LEU A 128 3.58 -11.62 2.42
N GLU A 129 3.44 -12.01 1.16
CA GLU A 129 4.54 -11.95 0.20
C GLU A 129 4.96 -10.49 -0.06
N ALA A 130 3.99 -9.57 -0.11
CA ALA A 130 4.26 -8.13 -0.19
C ALA A 130 5.02 -7.61 1.05
N ILE A 131 4.62 -8.04 2.25
CA ILE A 131 5.31 -7.69 3.51
C ILE A 131 6.75 -8.22 3.53
N GLN A 132 6.97 -9.48 3.14
CA GLN A 132 8.31 -10.07 3.10
C GLN A 132 9.21 -9.40 2.06
N ARG A 133 8.67 -9.01 0.91
CA ARG A 133 9.41 -8.31 -0.14
C ARG A 133 9.85 -6.92 0.34
N LEU A 134 9.00 -6.22 1.10
CA LEU A 134 9.33 -4.95 1.74
C LEU A 134 10.40 -5.10 2.84
N ALA A 135 10.32 -6.15 3.66
CA ALA A 135 11.31 -6.43 4.69
C ALA A 135 12.70 -6.76 4.10
N LYS A 136 12.75 -7.47 2.97
CA LYS A 136 14.01 -7.87 2.30
C LYS A 136 14.71 -6.70 1.59
N VAL A 137 13.94 -5.75 1.07
CA VAL A 137 14.48 -4.49 0.53
C VAL A 137 15.09 -3.63 1.65
N ARG A 138 14.50 -3.67 2.85
CA ARG A 138 15.01 -2.95 4.04
C ARG A 138 16.29 -3.54 4.63
N SER A 139 16.58 -4.82 4.40
CA SER A 139 17.80 -5.52 4.87
C SER A 139 19.00 -5.40 3.92
N ARG A 140 18.84 -4.77 2.74
CA ARG A 140 19.91 -4.58 1.75
C ARG A 140 20.46 -3.15 1.69
N HIS A 141 19.98 -2.27 2.57
CA HIS A 141 20.53 -0.94 2.83
C HIS A 141 21.16 -0.89 4.22
#